data_AF-A0A6C0CGV0-F1
#
_entry.id   AF-A0A6C0CGV0-F1
#
_cell.length_a   1.000
_cell.length_b   1.000
_cell.length_c   1.000
_cell.angle_alpha   90.00
_cell.angle_beta   90.00
_cell.angle_gamma   90.00
#
_symmetry.space_group_name_H-M   'P 1'
#
loop_
_entity.id
_entity.type
_entity.pdbx_description
1 polymer ?
#
loop_
_entity_poly.entity_id
_entity_poly.type
_entity_poly.pdbx_seq_one_letter_code
_entity_poly.pdbx_strand_id
1 'polypeptide(L)'
;MEVDYKSLNKKQLVEFLLNADKYYYNTGEPLITDDRYDEIKEHLRAIDKKNAYFKRVGADVDNKVKLPYYLGSQDKIKDDSKILNKWIAKYNDPKSYIISEKLDGISCLVVYKSGDIKIYTRGDGYYGQDITHIKDYINGIISTKIQKHDIVVRGELIISRENWEKIKHEGSNARNLVAGLINSKILKKDLLKFIDFIVYEIIEGSSTNLDDLKKFNVVKHKEVKDISIDFLYNLYKDWKEKSKYEIDGLIVKHNSNYKLKAGENPKYSFAFKSLNMQKQVEVVVNDIEWNISKDKYLKPIVKFNEIVLNGVKIKQATGFNADFIVKNKIGVGSRIVIIRSGDVIPHITEVLSPSLNNKPLMPDLPFIWNKKDIILDDIKKNREQDIKIFSSFMKSLNIKGIGEGIITKLYDTSYDTLEKIITISKDDLLKIDGIKEKSANNIIEALKDIYKKNCLEIMFASNILGRGLGERKLKLLIDAYPYICENQEKALKLTKEDIIKIDGFGDITADAIIKNLKAFLDFYNSIFTSKVVIKKDEYEDNKEELINDKYKDNTYVFSGIRDKKLEKIIIASGGKIGNIVNKKTTLLIVKSLDDATVKVETAKKYNIPIITFEKFIK
;
A
#
# COMPACT_ATOMS: atom_id res chain seq x y z
N MET A 1 -1.84 -4.30 -11.24
CA MET A 1 -1.29 -2.94 -11.48
C MET A 1 0.22 -3.01 -11.30
N GLU A 2 1.00 -2.95 -12.39
CA GLU A 2 2.42 -2.61 -12.26
C GLU A 2 2.51 -1.11 -11.94
N VAL A 3 2.78 -0.80 -10.68
CA VAL A 3 3.15 0.56 -10.30
C VAL A 3 4.62 0.74 -10.66
N ASP A 4 4.92 1.68 -11.54
CA ASP A 4 6.28 2.18 -11.74
C ASP A 4 6.68 2.98 -10.49
N TYR A 5 7.07 2.26 -9.44
CA TYR A 5 7.43 2.83 -8.15
C TYR A 5 8.62 3.79 -8.25
N LYS A 6 9.46 3.67 -9.29
CA LYS A 6 10.58 4.58 -9.52
C LYS A 6 10.11 5.98 -9.96
N SER A 7 8.88 6.13 -10.44
CA SER A 7 8.27 7.43 -10.75
C SER A 7 7.49 8.04 -9.57
N LEU A 8 7.29 7.28 -8.48
CA LEU A 8 6.56 7.74 -7.30
C LEU A 8 7.46 8.61 -6.40
N ASN A 9 6.90 9.68 -5.83
CA ASN A 9 7.61 10.45 -4.82
C ASN A 9 7.59 9.75 -3.46
N LYS A 10 8.37 10.25 -2.50
CA LYS A 10 8.46 9.71 -1.14
C LYS A 10 7.09 9.50 -0.48
N LYS A 11 6.16 10.46 -0.61
CA LYS A 11 4.82 10.38 -0.01
C LYS A 11 3.99 9.27 -0.65
N GLN A 12 4.02 9.16 -1.97
CA GLN A 12 3.28 8.14 -2.72
C GLN A 12 3.87 6.74 -2.50
N LEU A 13 5.20 6.62 -2.40
CA LEU A 13 5.86 5.38 -2.03
C LEU A 13 5.42 4.92 -0.63
N VAL A 14 5.39 5.83 0.33
CA VAL A 14 4.88 5.54 1.68
C VAL A 14 3.41 5.16 1.64
N GLU A 15 2.54 5.91 0.97
CA GLU A 15 1.10 5.61 0.88
C GLU A 15 0.82 4.26 0.20
N PHE A 16 1.56 3.96 -0.86
CA PHE A 16 1.49 2.68 -1.54
C PHE A 16 1.92 1.54 -0.62
N LEU A 17 3.07 1.68 0.07
CA LEU A 17 3.56 0.69 1.03
C LEU A 17 2.58 0.49 2.20
N LEU A 18 1.96 1.56 2.71
CA LEU A 18 0.92 1.47 3.75
C LEU A 18 -0.32 0.71 3.29
N ASN A 19 -0.72 0.90 2.03
CA ASN A 19 -1.85 0.17 1.46
C ASN A 19 -1.49 -1.31 1.23
N ALA A 20 -0.27 -1.59 0.75
CA ALA A 20 0.24 -2.94 0.61
C ALA A 20 0.31 -3.68 1.96
N ASP A 21 0.78 -2.99 3.01
CA ASP A 21 0.76 -3.48 4.39
C ASP A 21 -0.68 -3.86 4.79
N LYS A 22 -1.66 -2.99 4.60
CA LYS A 22 -3.07 -3.25 4.96
C LYS A 22 -3.61 -4.55 4.36
N TYR A 23 -3.43 -4.73 3.07
CA TYR A 23 -3.92 -5.91 2.37
C TYR A 23 -3.19 -7.19 2.81
N TYR A 24 -1.86 -7.13 2.91
CA TYR A 24 -1.04 -8.26 3.35
C TYR A 24 -1.39 -8.72 4.78
N TYR A 25 -1.55 -7.78 5.73
CA TYR A 25 -1.74 -8.11 7.14
C TYR A 25 -3.20 -8.35 7.54
N ASN A 26 -4.18 -7.71 6.90
CA ASN A 26 -5.57 -7.78 7.35
C ASN A 26 -6.47 -8.66 6.47
N THR A 27 -6.15 -8.80 5.18
CA THR A 27 -7.02 -9.52 4.24
C THR A 27 -6.45 -10.88 3.84
N GLY A 28 -5.14 -11.08 4.01
CA GLY A 28 -4.43 -12.22 3.44
C GLY A 28 -4.23 -12.12 1.92
N GLU A 29 -4.81 -11.14 1.24
CA GLU A 29 -4.65 -10.96 -0.21
C GLU A 29 -3.69 -9.79 -0.50
N PRO A 30 -2.37 -10.00 -0.60
CA PRO A 30 -1.43 -8.92 -0.88
C PRO A 30 -1.72 -8.18 -2.18
N LEU A 31 -1.62 -6.84 -2.17
CA LEU A 31 -1.73 -6.02 -3.39
C LEU A 31 -0.58 -6.21 -4.37
N ILE A 32 0.60 -6.48 -3.82
CA ILE A 32 1.85 -6.66 -4.55
C ILE A 32 2.72 -7.67 -3.85
N THR A 33 3.77 -8.06 -4.55
CA THR A 33 4.57 -9.18 -4.15
C THR A 33 5.47 -8.88 -2.96
N ASP A 34 5.83 -9.86 -2.14
CA ASP A 34 6.75 -9.70 -1.00
C ASP A 34 8.11 -9.13 -1.43
N ASP A 35 8.65 -9.61 -2.56
CA ASP A 35 9.87 -9.06 -3.16
C ASP A 35 9.67 -7.67 -3.75
N ARG A 36 8.53 -7.41 -4.41
CA ARG A 36 8.25 -6.09 -4.98
C ARG A 36 8.04 -5.07 -3.87
N TYR A 37 7.42 -5.48 -2.79
CA TYR A 37 7.28 -4.70 -1.57
C TYR A 37 8.68 -4.41 -1.01
N ASP A 38 9.56 -5.41 -0.94
CA ASP A 38 10.94 -5.22 -0.52
C ASP A 38 11.72 -4.28 -1.46
N GLU A 39 11.58 -4.41 -2.78
CA GLU A 39 12.21 -3.53 -3.77
C GLU A 39 11.76 -2.08 -3.60
N ILE A 40 10.45 -1.86 -3.42
CA ILE A 40 9.86 -0.54 -3.22
C ILE A 40 10.31 0.04 -1.88
N LYS A 41 10.37 -0.80 -0.84
CA LYS A 41 10.83 -0.45 0.50
C LYS A 41 12.32 -0.11 0.53
N GLU A 42 13.15 -0.88 -0.15
CA GLU A 42 14.59 -0.60 -0.31
C GLU A 42 14.82 0.64 -1.17
N HIS A 43 14.02 0.86 -2.21
CA HIS A 43 14.06 2.11 -2.97
C HIS A 43 13.70 3.33 -2.11
N LEU A 44 12.65 3.24 -1.28
CA LEU A 44 12.32 4.26 -0.29
C LEU A 44 13.49 4.45 0.71
N ARG A 45 14.16 3.35 1.10
CA ARG A 45 15.27 3.37 2.07
C ARG A 45 16.50 4.05 1.48
N ALA A 46 16.74 3.89 0.18
CA ALA A 46 17.81 4.57 -0.56
C ALA A 46 17.57 6.09 -0.66
N ILE A 47 16.33 6.53 -0.87
CA ILE A 47 15.99 7.96 -1.05
C ILE A 47 15.67 8.68 0.28
N ASP A 48 15.26 7.96 1.33
CA ASP A 48 14.90 8.52 2.64
C ASP A 48 15.05 7.50 3.78
N LYS A 49 16.31 7.17 4.11
CA LYS A 49 16.65 6.20 5.16
C LYS A 49 16.01 6.47 6.54
N LYS A 50 15.67 7.72 6.86
CA LYS A 50 15.10 8.13 8.16
C LYS A 50 13.58 8.29 8.14
N ASN A 51 12.91 7.89 7.06
CA ASN A 51 11.47 8.03 6.92
C ASN A 51 10.72 7.34 8.08
N ALA A 52 9.66 7.99 8.59
CA ALA A 52 8.84 7.44 9.68
C ALA A 52 8.18 6.10 9.33
N TYR A 53 7.98 5.82 8.03
CA TYR A 53 7.51 4.52 7.55
C TYR A 53 8.35 3.35 8.05
N PHE A 54 9.69 3.50 8.12
CA PHE A 54 10.57 2.41 8.56
C PHE A 54 10.47 2.08 10.05
N LYS A 55 9.79 2.92 10.84
CA LYS A 55 9.47 2.66 12.25
C LYS A 55 8.15 1.91 12.41
N ARG A 56 7.33 1.84 11.35
CA ARG A 56 6.08 1.10 11.34
C ARG A 56 6.36 -0.38 11.15
N VAL A 57 5.57 -1.20 11.83
CA VAL A 57 5.49 -2.64 11.60
C VAL A 57 4.07 -2.92 11.11
N GLY A 58 3.85 -4.00 10.37
CA GLY A 58 2.52 -4.47 9.98
C GLY A 58 1.53 -3.44 9.43
N ALA A 59 0.24 -3.57 9.77
CA ALA A 59 -0.82 -2.68 9.31
C ALA A 59 -1.88 -2.32 10.35
N ASP A 60 -2.58 -1.23 10.07
CA ASP A 60 -3.71 -0.74 10.83
C ASP A 60 -4.90 -1.72 10.75
N VAL A 61 -5.33 -2.31 11.86
CA VAL A 61 -6.53 -3.19 11.96
C VAL A 61 -7.80 -2.42 12.32
N ASP A 62 -8.99 -2.99 12.10
CA ASP A 62 -10.26 -2.46 12.62
C ASP A 62 -10.43 -2.88 14.10
N ASN A 63 -11.08 -2.06 14.95
CA ASN A 63 -11.17 -2.26 16.42
C ASN A 63 -9.81 -2.38 17.12
N LYS A 64 -8.92 -1.42 16.85
CA LYS A 64 -7.54 -1.40 17.38
C LYS A 64 -7.48 -1.35 18.90
N VAL A 65 -6.69 -2.24 19.48
CA VAL A 65 -6.26 -2.18 20.87
C VAL A 65 -4.77 -1.88 20.94
N LYS A 66 -4.36 -1.03 21.89
CA LYS A 66 -2.95 -0.75 22.14
C LYS A 66 -2.31 -2.02 22.70
N LEU A 67 -1.21 -2.45 22.10
CA LEU A 67 -0.48 -3.62 22.55
C LEU A 67 0.28 -3.31 23.84
N PRO A 68 0.32 -4.26 24.79
CA PRO A 68 1.10 -4.08 26.01
C PRO A 68 2.61 -4.11 25.75
N TYR A 69 3.04 -4.73 24.64
CA TYR A 69 4.43 -4.81 24.21
C TYR A 69 4.55 -4.45 22.75
N TYR A 70 5.63 -3.76 22.37
CA TYR A 70 5.91 -3.45 20.98
C TYR A 70 6.36 -4.72 20.24
N LEU A 71 5.70 -5.02 19.12
CA LEU A 71 5.97 -6.22 18.33
C LEU A 71 6.71 -5.86 17.04
N GLY A 72 8.04 -5.76 17.14
CA GLY A 72 8.94 -5.46 16.01
C GLY A 72 8.83 -6.46 14.85
N SER A 73 9.21 -6.02 13.65
CA SER A 73 9.43 -6.90 12.49
C SER A 73 10.88 -7.41 12.48
N GLN A 74 11.28 -8.12 11.42
CA GLN A 74 12.66 -8.54 11.19
C GLN A 74 13.23 -7.82 9.97
N ASP A 75 14.47 -7.36 10.06
CA ASP A 75 15.23 -6.95 8.87
C ASP A 75 15.62 -8.21 8.07
N LYS A 76 15.83 -8.05 6.75
CA LYS A 76 16.07 -9.16 5.83
C LYS A 76 17.51 -9.16 5.35
N ILE A 77 18.10 -10.36 5.22
CA ILE A 77 19.35 -10.58 4.50
C ILE A 77 19.05 -11.65 3.42
N LYS A 78 19.29 -11.31 2.15
CA LYS A 78 19.15 -12.24 1.02
C LYS A 78 20.48 -12.99 0.80
N ASP A 79 20.73 -13.52 -0.39
CA ASP A 79 21.98 -14.20 -0.77
C ASP A 79 23.18 -13.22 -0.92
N ASP A 80 23.42 -12.34 0.07
CA ASP A 80 24.50 -11.34 0.08
C ASP A 80 25.50 -11.63 1.20
N SER A 81 26.64 -12.21 0.82
CA SER A 81 27.72 -12.54 1.75
C SER A 81 28.38 -11.31 2.38
N LYS A 82 28.40 -10.16 1.70
CA LYS A 82 29.01 -8.93 2.25
C LYS A 82 28.16 -8.36 3.38
N ILE A 83 26.83 -8.35 3.22
CA ILE A 83 25.91 -7.90 4.27
C ILE A 83 25.96 -8.86 5.46
N LEU A 84 25.95 -10.17 5.20
CA LEU A 84 26.05 -11.18 6.26
C LEU A 84 27.35 -11.04 7.06
N ASN A 85 28.49 -10.92 6.39
CA ASN A 85 29.79 -10.78 7.08
C ASN A 85 29.88 -9.50 7.91
N LYS A 86 29.28 -8.39 7.45
CA LYS A 86 29.17 -7.16 8.26
C LYS A 86 28.31 -7.35 9.50
N TRP A 87 27.24 -8.14 9.39
CA TRP A 87 26.37 -8.45 10.54
C TRP A 87 27.09 -9.36 11.54
N ILE A 88 27.77 -10.42 11.06
CA ILE A 88 28.59 -11.33 11.89
C ILE A 88 29.65 -10.53 12.65
N ALA A 89 30.42 -9.68 11.97
CA ALA A 89 31.47 -8.87 12.60
C ALA A 89 30.94 -7.96 13.74
N LYS A 90 29.68 -7.55 13.66
CA LYS A 90 29.02 -6.74 14.69
C LYS A 90 28.47 -7.57 15.86
N TYR A 91 28.07 -8.81 15.60
CA TYR A 91 27.44 -9.72 16.56
C TYR A 91 28.23 -11.04 16.62
N ASN A 92 29.41 -11.00 17.24
CA ASN A 92 30.36 -12.12 17.29
C ASN A 92 30.80 -12.47 18.72
N ASP A 93 30.25 -11.83 19.75
CA ASP A 93 30.62 -12.07 21.14
C ASP A 93 29.35 -12.19 22.04
N PRO A 94 29.02 -13.41 22.51
CA PRO A 94 29.68 -14.67 22.20
C PRO A 94 29.47 -15.09 20.75
N LYS A 95 30.40 -15.83 20.14
CA LYS A 95 30.23 -16.36 18.78
C LYS A 95 29.25 -17.54 18.76
N SER A 96 27.97 -17.22 18.93
CA SER A 96 26.85 -18.17 18.99
C SER A 96 25.59 -17.55 18.38
N TYR A 97 24.90 -18.34 17.56
CA TYR A 97 23.71 -17.95 16.83
C TYR A 97 22.62 -19.01 16.98
N ILE A 98 21.41 -18.56 17.31
CA ILE A 98 20.20 -19.38 17.29
C ILE A 98 19.54 -19.19 15.92
N ILE A 99 19.38 -20.29 15.20
CA ILE A 99 18.65 -20.34 13.94
C ILE A 99 17.32 -21.05 14.18
N SER A 100 16.21 -20.43 13.78
CA SER A 100 14.88 -21.02 13.85
C SER A 100 14.14 -20.94 12.51
N GLU A 101 13.13 -21.81 12.35
CA GLU A 101 12.23 -21.77 11.20
C GLU A 101 11.50 -20.42 11.16
N LYS A 102 11.48 -19.76 10.00
CA LYS A 102 10.60 -18.61 9.78
C LYS A 102 9.24 -19.12 9.34
N LEU A 103 8.36 -19.31 10.32
CA LEU A 103 6.99 -19.79 10.12
C LEU A 103 6.19 -18.80 9.25
N ASP A 104 5.44 -19.32 8.28
CA ASP A 104 4.61 -18.53 7.38
C ASP A 104 3.15 -18.46 7.86
N GLY A 105 2.93 -17.74 8.97
CA GLY A 105 1.61 -17.62 9.61
C GLY A 105 1.26 -16.18 9.99
N ILE A 106 0.49 -16.03 11.08
CA ILE A 106 0.12 -14.73 11.64
C ILE A 106 0.72 -14.55 13.03
N SER A 107 1.62 -13.57 13.16
CA SER A 107 2.26 -13.22 14.43
C SER A 107 1.25 -12.83 15.51
N CYS A 108 1.41 -13.46 16.68
CA CYS A 108 0.49 -13.44 17.79
C CYS A 108 1.23 -13.27 19.11
N LEU A 109 0.69 -12.40 19.98
CA LEU A 109 1.17 -12.15 21.33
C LEU A 109 0.19 -12.74 22.33
N VAL A 110 0.68 -13.55 23.26
CA VAL A 110 -0.12 -14.11 24.36
C VAL A 110 0.45 -13.62 25.68
N VAL A 111 -0.41 -12.96 26.46
CA VAL A 111 -0.09 -12.40 27.77
C VAL A 111 -0.83 -13.21 28.82
N TYR A 112 -0.08 -13.92 29.66
CA TYR A 112 -0.58 -14.52 30.89
C TYR A 112 -0.20 -13.59 32.03
N LYS A 113 -1.18 -12.96 32.69
CA LYS A 113 -0.96 -12.11 33.86
C LYS A 113 -2.09 -12.23 34.86
N SER A 114 -1.75 -12.37 36.14
CA SER A 114 -2.72 -12.40 37.26
C SER A 114 -3.85 -13.43 37.09
N GLY A 115 -3.56 -14.59 36.48
CA GLY A 115 -4.55 -15.64 36.23
C GLY A 115 -5.45 -15.42 35.01
N ASP A 116 -5.27 -14.32 34.28
CA ASP A 116 -5.95 -14.01 33.02
C ASP A 116 -5.05 -14.25 31.80
N ILE A 117 -5.70 -14.49 30.67
CA ILE A 117 -5.07 -14.62 29.36
C ILE A 117 -5.62 -13.56 28.40
N LYS A 118 -4.70 -12.86 27.72
CA LYS A 118 -5.01 -11.96 26.62
C LYS A 118 -4.21 -12.32 25.38
N ILE A 119 -4.89 -12.35 24.23
CA ILE A 119 -4.28 -12.70 22.94
C ILE A 119 -4.45 -11.54 21.99
N TYR A 120 -3.34 -11.14 21.36
CA TYR A 120 -3.33 -10.03 20.43
C TYR A 120 -2.66 -10.42 19.10
N THR A 121 -3.26 -10.01 17.99
CA THR A 121 -2.56 -9.99 16.70
C THR A 121 -1.50 -8.89 16.69
N ARG A 122 -0.50 -9.01 15.80
CA ARG A 122 0.54 -7.99 15.68
C ARG A 122 0.05 -6.60 15.26
N GLY A 123 -0.90 -6.52 14.33
CA GLY A 123 -1.33 -5.27 13.69
C GLY A 123 -0.13 -4.44 13.24
N ASP A 124 -0.03 -3.17 13.68
CA ASP A 124 1.06 -2.27 13.31
C ASP A 124 2.31 -2.32 14.22
N GLY A 125 2.34 -3.28 15.15
CA GLY A 125 3.35 -3.43 16.18
C GLY A 125 3.14 -2.58 17.44
N TYR A 126 2.34 -1.51 17.37
CA TYR A 126 1.86 -0.73 18.53
C TYR A 126 0.39 -1.00 18.84
N TYR A 127 -0.40 -1.25 17.81
CA TYR A 127 -1.83 -1.52 17.86
C TYR A 127 -2.11 -2.81 17.12
N GLY A 128 -2.87 -3.71 17.76
CA GLY A 128 -3.32 -4.97 17.19
C GLY A 128 -4.81 -5.15 17.42
N GLN A 129 -5.27 -6.39 17.33
CA GLN A 129 -6.65 -6.78 17.60
C GLN A 129 -6.66 -7.73 18.81
N ASP A 130 -7.59 -7.53 19.74
CA ASP A 130 -7.84 -8.50 20.82
C ASP A 130 -8.63 -9.69 20.25
N ILE A 131 -7.96 -10.84 20.19
CA ILE A 131 -8.51 -12.10 19.68
C ILE A 131 -8.64 -13.12 20.81
N THR A 132 -8.75 -12.66 22.07
CA THR A 132 -8.88 -13.55 23.24
C THR A 132 -10.11 -14.46 23.16
N HIS A 133 -11.15 -14.04 22.44
CA HIS A 133 -12.39 -14.80 22.26
C HIS A 133 -12.22 -16.13 21.51
N ILE A 134 -11.10 -16.34 20.79
CA ILE A 134 -10.82 -17.60 20.08
C ILE A 134 -9.84 -18.53 20.81
N LYS A 135 -9.42 -18.17 22.03
CA LYS A 135 -8.38 -18.88 22.80
C LYS A 135 -8.62 -20.38 22.96
N ASP A 136 -9.86 -20.79 23.18
CA ASP A 136 -10.22 -22.17 23.51
C ASP A 136 -10.27 -23.08 22.26
N TYR A 137 -10.12 -22.51 21.06
CA TYR A 137 -10.16 -23.23 19.79
C TYR A 137 -8.79 -23.37 19.14
N ILE A 138 -7.75 -22.68 19.63
CA ILE A 138 -6.41 -22.70 19.04
C ILE A 138 -5.55 -23.71 19.80
N ASN A 139 -4.93 -24.64 19.08
CA ASN A 139 -4.02 -25.62 19.68
C ASN A 139 -2.73 -24.93 20.17
N GLY A 140 -2.20 -25.34 21.31
CA GLY A 140 -0.95 -24.79 21.87
C GLY A 140 -1.13 -23.49 22.66
N ILE A 141 -2.35 -22.94 22.72
CA ILE A 141 -2.70 -21.95 23.74
C ILE A 141 -3.06 -22.69 25.04
N ILE A 142 -2.33 -22.39 26.11
CA ILE A 142 -2.41 -23.11 27.37
C ILE A 142 -3.46 -22.41 28.25
N SER A 143 -4.30 -23.18 28.94
CA SER A 143 -5.24 -22.62 29.91
C SER A 143 -4.52 -22.01 31.11
N THR A 144 -5.06 -20.92 31.69
CA THR A 144 -4.56 -20.31 32.93
C THR A 144 -4.64 -21.25 34.14
N LYS A 145 -5.41 -22.34 34.07
CA LYS A 145 -5.37 -23.42 35.06
C LYS A 145 -4.01 -24.12 35.13
N ILE A 146 -3.31 -24.17 33.99
CA ILE A 146 -2.01 -24.84 33.81
C ILE A 146 -0.88 -23.80 33.87
N GLN A 147 -1.05 -22.65 33.21
CA GLN A 147 -0.08 -21.55 33.23
C GLN A 147 -0.39 -20.58 34.38
N LYS A 148 0.17 -20.87 35.55
CA LYS A 148 -0.06 -20.10 36.79
C LYS A 148 0.87 -18.89 36.98
N HIS A 149 1.95 -18.83 36.21
CA HIS A 149 2.94 -17.76 36.30
C HIS A 149 2.75 -16.72 35.19
N ASP A 150 2.98 -15.47 35.57
CA ASP A 150 2.99 -14.34 34.64
C ASP A 150 4.09 -14.55 33.59
N ILE A 151 3.67 -14.73 32.34
CA ILE A 151 4.56 -14.91 31.20
C ILE A 151 3.95 -14.26 29.97
N VAL A 152 4.80 -13.64 29.16
CA VAL A 152 4.42 -13.05 27.91
C VAL A 152 5.21 -13.69 26.80
N VAL A 153 4.52 -14.39 25.92
CA VAL A 153 5.12 -15.12 24.80
C VAL A 153 4.63 -14.59 23.48
N ARG A 154 5.50 -14.63 22.49
CA ARG A 154 5.22 -14.29 21.11
C ARG A 154 5.44 -15.53 20.25
N GLY A 155 4.49 -15.76 19.36
CA GLY A 155 4.48 -16.91 18.48
C GLY A 155 3.77 -16.61 17.17
N GLU A 156 3.60 -17.66 16.38
CA GLU A 156 2.90 -17.62 15.10
C GLU A 156 1.65 -18.50 15.18
N LEU A 157 0.52 -17.98 14.73
CA LEU A 157 -0.68 -18.77 14.45
C LEU A 157 -0.54 -19.35 13.04
N ILE A 158 -0.52 -20.67 12.92
CA ILE A 158 -0.19 -21.37 11.69
C ILE A 158 -0.93 -22.72 11.61
N ILE A 159 -1.14 -23.22 10.40
CA ILE A 159 -1.73 -24.55 10.17
C ILE A 159 -0.61 -25.48 9.70
N SER A 160 -0.48 -26.66 10.31
CA SER A 160 0.48 -27.68 9.86
C SER A 160 0.18 -28.16 8.44
N ARG A 161 1.20 -28.63 7.72
CA ARG A 161 1.04 -29.17 6.35
C ARG A 161 0.01 -30.29 6.29
N GLU A 162 0.03 -31.18 7.28
CA GLU A 162 -0.91 -32.28 7.40
C GLU A 162 -2.35 -31.78 7.60
N ASN A 163 -2.57 -30.81 8.49
CA ASN A 163 -3.90 -30.24 8.69
C ASN A 163 -4.37 -29.43 7.49
N TRP A 164 -3.46 -28.71 6.82
CA TRP A 164 -3.76 -27.94 5.63
C TRP A 164 -4.31 -28.82 4.51
N GLU A 165 -3.74 -30.00 4.28
CA GLU A 165 -4.26 -30.94 3.26
C GLU A 165 -5.73 -31.33 3.50
N LYS A 166 -6.17 -31.41 4.76
CA LYS A 166 -7.55 -31.74 5.13
C LYS A 166 -8.52 -30.60 4.82
N ILE A 167 -8.07 -29.34 4.87
CA ILE A 167 -8.90 -28.14 4.74
C ILE A 167 -8.53 -27.23 3.56
N LYS A 168 -7.70 -27.71 2.63
CA LYS A 168 -7.21 -26.93 1.48
C LYS A 168 -8.31 -26.39 0.56
N HIS A 169 -9.52 -26.97 0.61
CA HIS A 169 -10.66 -26.50 -0.17
C HIS A 169 -11.29 -25.21 0.40
N GLU A 170 -10.97 -24.85 1.65
CA GLU A 170 -11.50 -23.66 2.32
C GLU A 170 -10.75 -22.36 1.98
N GLY A 171 -9.58 -22.44 1.32
CA GLY A 171 -8.78 -21.27 1.00
C GLY A 171 -7.61 -21.53 0.05
N SER A 172 -7.02 -20.45 -0.45
CA SER A 172 -5.91 -20.52 -1.41
C SER A 172 -4.56 -20.89 -0.78
N ASN A 173 -4.32 -20.48 0.48
CA ASN A 173 -3.19 -20.92 1.28
C ASN A 173 -3.51 -20.85 2.78
N ALA A 174 -2.71 -21.55 3.59
CA ALA A 174 -2.90 -21.66 5.02
C ALA A 174 -2.86 -20.31 5.76
N ARG A 175 -1.88 -19.46 5.45
CA ARG A 175 -1.70 -18.13 6.06
C ARG A 175 -2.94 -17.26 5.89
N ASN A 176 -3.49 -17.25 4.68
CA ASN A 176 -4.67 -16.45 4.31
C ASN A 176 -5.92 -16.97 4.99
N LEU A 177 -6.06 -18.29 5.08
CA LEU A 177 -7.16 -18.87 5.84
C LEU A 177 -7.09 -18.47 7.31
N VAL A 178 -5.91 -18.54 7.96
CA VAL A 178 -5.72 -18.08 9.35
C VAL A 178 -6.10 -16.61 9.50
N ALA A 179 -5.60 -15.73 8.62
CA ALA A 179 -5.95 -14.30 8.65
C ALA A 179 -7.46 -14.06 8.50
N GLY A 180 -8.12 -14.76 7.57
CA GLY A 180 -9.55 -14.66 7.34
C GLY A 180 -10.38 -15.16 8.52
N LEU A 181 -9.98 -16.26 9.16
CA LEU A 181 -10.64 -16.83 10.33
C LEU A 181 -10.55 -15.91 11.54
N ILE A 182 -9.39 -15.29 11.77
CA ILE A 182 -9.17 -14.35 12.89
C ILE A 182 -9.99 -13.06 12.71
N ASN A 183 -10.11 -12.56 11.48
CA ASN A 183 -10.82 -11.32 11.18
C ASN A 183 -12.33 -11.52 10.96
N SER A 184 -12.81 -12.76 10.89
CA SER A 184 -14.21 -13.08 10.66
C SER A 184 -15.09 -12.66 11.85
N LYS A 185 -16.20 -11.99 11.56
CA LYS A 185 -17.26 -11.71 12.56
C LYS A 185 -18.00 -12.97 13.01
N ILE A 186 -17.97 -14.02 12.18
CA ILE A 186 -18.62 -15.30 12.45
C ILE A 186 -17.53 -16.31 12.83
N LEU A 187 -17.67 -16.89 14.02
CA LEU A 187 -16.70 -17.82 14.56
C LEU A 187 -16.84 -19.22 13.91
N LYS A 188 -15.93 -19.56 12.98
CA LYS A 188 -15.88 -20.89 12.36
C LYS A 188 -15.08 -21.88 13.22
N LYS A 189 -15.68 -22.33 14.34
CA LYS A 189 -15.04 -23.20 15.35
C LYS A 189 -14.40 -24.46 14.75
N ASP A 190 -15.06 -25.07 13.76
CA ASP A 190 -14.56 -26.28 13.10
C ASP A 190 -13.26 -26.09 12.31
N LEU A 191 -12.95 -24.85 11.91
CA LEU A 191 -11.69 -24.52 11.23
C LEU A 191 -10.62 -24.03 12.20
N LEU A 192 -11.02 -23.34 13.27
CA LEU A 192 -10.08 -22.81 14.28
C LEU A 192 -9.27 -23.91 14.97
N LYS A 193 -9.86 -25.10 15.19
CA LYS A 193 -9.18 -26.26 15.79
C LYS A 193 -7.97 -26.78 14.99
N PHE A 194 -7.80 -26.35 13.75
CA PHE A 194 -6.63 -26.71 12.93
C PHE A 194 -5.48 -25.71 13.05
N ILE A 195 -5.69 -24.58 13.74
CA ILE A 195 -4.67 -23.56 13.96
C ILE A 195 -3.85 -23.95 15.19
N ASP A 196 -2.54 -23.99 15.00
CA ASP A 196 -1.54 -24.18 16.03
C ASP A 196 -0.91 -22.83 16.39
N PHE A 197 -0.68 -22.58 17.68
CA PHE A 197 0.14 -21.49 18.18
C PHE A 197 1.54 -22.01 18.52
N ILE A 198 2.55 -21.51 17.81
CA ILE A 198 3.95 -21.94 17.95
C ILE A 198 4.80 -20.78 18.45
N VAL A 199 5.36 -20.94 19.65
CA VAL A 199 6.15 -19.91 20.34
C VAL A 199 7.55 -19.83 19.75
N TYR A 200 8.02 -18.60 19.52
CA TYR A 200 9.39 -18.34 19.07
C TYR A 200 10.14 -17.31 19.93
N GLU A 201 9.45 -16.60 20.83
CA GLU A 201 10.06 -15.57 21.68
C GLU A 201 9.31 -15.43 23.01
N ILE A 202 10.07 -15.22 24.09
CA ILE A 202 9.55 -14.79 25.39
C ILE A 202 9.88 -13.31 25.54
N ILE A 203 8.87 -12.49 25.81
CA ILE A 203 9.02 -11.04 25.99
C ILE A 203 9.22 -10.69 27.46
N GLU A 204 8.44 -11.32 28.35
CA GLU A 204 8.48 -11.10 29.80
C GLU A 204 8.19 -12.40 30.54
N GLY A 205 8.79 -12.54 31.72
CA GLY A 205 8.77 -13.75 32.53
C GLY A 205 10.20 -14.24 32.72
N SER A 206 10.64 -14.35 33.97
CA SER A 206 11.92 -14.96 34.29
C SER A 206 11.80 -16.45 33.99
N SER A 207 12.50 -16.93 32.95
CA SER A 207 12.83 -18.34 32.86
C SER A 207 13.85 -18.68 33.95
N THR A 208 13.43 -18.66 35.21
CA THR A 208 14.12 -19.41 36.27
C THR A 208 13.66 -20.86 36.28
N ASN A 209 12.53 -21.19 35.61
CA ASN A 209 12.07 -22.56 35.47
C ASN A 209 11.98 -22.97 33.99
N LEU A 210 12.94 -23.78 33.54
CA LEU A 210 12.96 -24.41 32.22
C LEU A 210 11.68 -25.21 31.93
N ASP A 211 10.94 -25.62 32.98
CA ASP A 211 9.69 -26.36 32.87
C ASP A 211 8.51 -25.56 32.32
N ASP A 212 8.50 -24.21 32.46
CA ASP A 212 7.42 -23.40 31.88
C ASP A 212 7.53 -23.28 30.35
N LEU A 213 8.74 -23.36 29.81
CA LEU A 213 8.97 -23.38 28.36
C LEU A 213 8.64 -24.72 27.72
N LYS A 214 8.83 -25.84 28.44
CA LYS A 214 8.48 -27.19 27.97
C LYS A 214 6.99 -27.36 27.72
N LYS A 215 6.14 -26.52 28.31
CA LYS A 215 4.68 -26.59 28.15
C LYS A 215 4.22 -26.01 26.81
N PHE A 216 4.99 -25.10 26.21
CA PHE A 216 4.65 -24.50 24.93
C PHE A 216 5.20 -25.33 23.78
N ASN A 217 4.45 -25.36 22.68
CA ASN A 217 5.01 -25.79 21.40
C ASN A 217 5.96 -24.71 20.90
N VAL A 218 7.25 -25.01 20.85
CA VAL A 218 8.28 -24.08 20.38
C VAL A 218 8.66 -24.33 18.93
N VAL A 219 9.04 -23.26 18.24
CA VAL A 219 9.56 -23.35 16.88
C VAL A 219 10.81 -24.22 16.82
N LYS A 220 10.96 -25.00 15.76
CA LYS A 220 12.19 -25.76 15.52
C LYS A 220 13.36 -24.79 15.42
N HIS A 221 14.41 -25.06 16.19
CA HIS A 221 15.59 -24.22 16.25
C HIS A 221 16.86 -25.04 16.49
N LYS A 222 18.01 -24.44 16.22
CA LYS A 222 19.32 -24.98 16.60
C LYS A 222 20.29 -23.86 16.91
N GLU A 223 21.24 -24.13 17.80
CA GLU A 223 22.36 -23.24 18.08
C GLU A 223 23.59 -23.63 17.24
N VAL A 224 24.29 -22.64 16.70
CA VAL A 224 25.49 -22.81 15.87
C VAL A 224 26.53 -21.74 16.18
N LYS A 225 27.80 -22.06 15.96
CA LYS A 225 28.92 -21.10 16.16
C LYS A 225 29.27 -20.31 14.91
N ASP A 226 29.01 -20.87 13.73
CA ASP A 226 29.38 -20.28 12.45
C ASP A 226 28.21 -20.31 11.47
N ILE A 227 28.07 -19.24 10.69
CA ILE A 227 27.05 -19.11 9.64
C ILE A 227 27.70 -18.56 8.36
N SER A 228 27.27 -19.08 7.22
CA SER A 228 27.60 -18.58 5.88
C SER A 228 26.34 -18.61 5.02
N ILE A 229 26.35 -17.95 3.86
CA ILE A 229 25.22 -17.99 2.92
C ILE A 229 24.94 -19.44 2.49
N ASP A 230 25.97 -20.21 2.13
CA ASP A 230 25.81 -21.61 1.72
C ASP A 230 25.26 -22.48 2.84
N PHE A 231 25.72 -22.25 4.08
CA PHE A 231 25.20 -22.96 5.24
C PHE A 231 23.72 -22.67 5.47
N LEU A 232 23.33 -21.39 5.46
CA LEU A 232 21.94 -20.97 5.65
C LEU A 232 21.04 -21.44 4.51
N TYR A 233 21.53 -21.42 3.27
CA TYR A 233 20.83 -21.95 2.10
C TYR A 233 20.56 -23.45 2.23
N ASN A 234 21.59 -24.26 2.50
CA ASN A 234 21.44 -25.71 2.61
C ASN A 234 20.54 -26.10 3.80
N LEU A 235 20.66 -25.38 4.92
CA LEU A 235 19.79 -25.56 6.06
C LEU A 235 18.33 -25.19 5.75
N TYR A 236 18.12 -24.07 5.07
CA TYR A 236 16.78 -23.65 4.67
C TYR A 236 16.15 -24.67 3.72
N LYS A 237 16.91 -25.17 2.74
CA LYS A 237 16.47 -26.23 1.82
C LYS A 237 16.01 -27.48 2.58
N ASP A 238 16.84 -27.99 3.49
CA ASP A 238 16.53 -29.17 4.32
C ASP A 238 15.26 -28.96 5.16
N TRP A 239 15.16 -27.82 5.85
CA TRP A 239 14.01 -27.52 6.70
C TRP A 239 12.74 -27.25 5.88
N LYS A 240 12.84 -26.62 4.72
CA LYS A 240 11.68 -26.37 3.84
C LYS A 240 11.06 -27.67 3.36
N GLU A 241 11.85 -28.70 3.12
CA GLU A 241 11.36 -30.03 2.75
C GLU A 241 10.73 -30.77 3.93
N LYS A 242 11.37 -30.73 5.12
CA LYS A 242 11.03 -31.60 6.26
C LYS A 242 10.15 -30.95 7.33
N SER A 243 9.93 -29.64 7.29
CA SER A 243 9.19 -28.95 8.37
C SER A 243 7.73 -29.39 8.42
N LYS A 244 7.19 -29.44 9.64
CA LYS A 244 5.77 -29.68 9.93
C LYS A 244 4.88 -28.54 9.41
N TYR A 245 5.42 -27.33 9.36
CA TYR A 245 4.71 -26.12 8.96
C TYR A 245 5.27 -25.55 7.67
N GLU A 246 4.50 -24.70 6.99
CA GLU A 246 5.06 -23.89 5.92
C GLU A 246 6.02 -22.84 6.50
N ILE A 247 7.21 -22.76 5.89
CA ILE A 247 8.26 -21.80 6.28
C ILE A 247 8.67 -20.99 5.06
N ASP A 248 8.92 -19.70 5.21
CA ASP A 248 9.31 -18.79 4.10
C ASP A 248 10.74 -18.27 4.24
N GLY A 249 11.54 -18.90 5.12
CA GLY A 249 12.94 -18.58 5.36
C GLY A 249 13.45 -19.13 6.68
N LEU A 250 14.56 -18.56 7.15
CA LEU A 250 15.11 -18.79 8.49
C LEU A 250 15.13 -17.49 9.28
N ILE A 251 14.98 -17.56 10.60
CA ILE A 251 15.33 -16.46 11.50
C ILE A 251 16.69 -16.79 12.11
N VAL A 252 17.64 -15.86 12.00
CA VAL A 252 18.96 -15.97 12.62
C VAL A 252 19.06 -14.90 13.70
N LYS A 253 19.36 -15.31 14.94
CA LYS A 253 19.48 -14.43 16.10
C LYS A 253 20.84 -14.67 16.78
N HIS A 254 21.54 -13.61 17.14
CA HIS A 254 22.73 -13.74 17.98
C HIS A 254 22.33 -14.17 19.41
N ASN A 255 23.00 -15.19 19.94
CA ASN A 255 22.67 -15.82 21.22
C ASN A 255 23.17 -14.99 22.41
N SER A 256 22.55 -13.83 22.62
CA SER A 256 22.79 -12.98 23.77
C SER A 256 21.48 -12.30 24.20
N ASN A 257 21.48 -11.75 25.42
CA ASN A 257 20.30 -11.14 26.00
C ASN A 257 20.15 -9.69 25.52
N TYR A 258 19.18 -9.46 24.63
CA TYR A 258 18.87 -8.14 24.09
C TYR A 258 17.47 -7.70 24.44
N LYS A 259 17.32 -6.41 24.79
CA LYS A 259 16.01 -5.77 24.90
C LYS A 259 15.67 -5.05 23.61
N LEU A 260 14.51 -5.35 23.04
CA LEU A 260 14.00 -4.62 21.88
C LEU A 260 13.61 -3.20 22.28
N LYS A 261 14.07 -2.20 21.52
CA LYS A 261 13.61 -0.81 21.66
C LYS A 261 12.33 -0.63 20.86
N ALA A 262 11.31 -0.04 21.47
CA ALA A 262 10.05 0.24 20.79
C ALA A 262 10.26 1.11 19.54
N GLY A 263 9.66 0.72 18.42
CA GLY A 263 9.78 1.44 17.14
C GLY A 263 11.02 1.07 16.31
N GLU A 264 11.83 0.10 16.75
CA GLU A 264 12.97 -0.43 16.00
C GLU A 264 12.85 -1.93 15.76
N ASN A 265 13.35 -2.42 14.62
CA ASN A 265 13.56 -3.84 14.40
C ASN A 265 14.78 -4.32 15.23
N PRO A 266 14.81 -5.59 15.67
CA PRO A 266 15.92 -6.19 16.39
C PRO A 266 17.14 -6.32 15.46
N LYS A 267 18.13 -5.42 15.61
CA LYS A 267 19.35 -5.44 14.78
C LYS A 267 20.20 -6.70 15.00
N TYR A 268 20.02 -7.37 16.13
CA TYR A 268 20.69 -8.62 16.53
C TYR A 268 20.00 -9.89 16.00
N SER A 269 18.99 -9.74 15.14
CA SER A 269 18.41 -10.84 14.38
C SER A 269 18.02 -10.41 12.97
N PHE A 270 17.88 -11.38 12.07
CA PHE A 270 17.41 -11.13 10.71
C PHE A 270 16.64 -12.33 10.16
N ALA A 271 15.79 -12.07 9.18
CA ALA A 271 15.16 -13.08 8.35
C ALA A 271 16.04 -13.35 7.12
N PHE A 272 16.50 -14.59 6.96
CA PHE A 272 17.17 -15.07 5.77
C PHE A 272 16.14 -15.61 4.76
N LYS A 273 16.13 -15.05 3.55
CA LYS A 273 15.34 -15.54 2.41
C LYS A 273 16.26 -15.73 1.20
N SER A 274 16.25 -16.91 0.59
CA SER A 274 17.05 -17.17 -0.62
C SER A 274 16.24 -16.98 -1.89
N LEU A 275 16.75 -16.19 -2.83
CA LEU A 275 16.18 -16.02 -4.18
C LEU A 275 16.29 -17.31 -4.99
N ASN A 276 17.33 -18.11 -4.74
CA ASN A 276 17.60 -19.38 -5.43
C ASN A 276 16.59 -20.49 -5.07
N MET A 277 15.69 -20.24 -4.11
CA MET A 277 14.61 -21.17 -3.73
C MET A 277 13.25 -20.83 -4.34
N GLN A 278 13.15 -19.73 -5.11
CA GLN A 278 11.92 -19.39 -5.80
C GLN A 278 11.66 -20.39 -6.93
N LYS A 279 10.50 -21.06 -6.89
CA LYS A 279 10.11 -22.00 -7.94
C LYS A 279 9.91 -21.25 -9.25
N GLN A 280 10.79 -21.53 -10.20
CA GLN A 280 10.59 -21.18 -11.61
C GLN A 280 9.85 -22.34 -12.27
N VAL A 281 8.91 -22.01 -13.15
CA VAL A 281 8.19 -23.02 -13.93
C VAL A 281 8.29 -22.66 -15.39
N GLU A 282 8.62 -23.66 -16.19
CA GLU A 282 8.53 -23.55 -17.64
C GLU A 282 7.08 -23.74 -18.07
N VAL A 283 6.59 -22.86 -18.93
CA VAL A 283 5.27 -22.97 -19.55
C VAL A 283 5.36 -22.76 -21.05
N VAL A 284 4.39 -23.33 -21.76
CA VAL A 284 4.20 -23.13 -23.19
C VAL A 284 3.13 -22.06 -23.39
N VAL A 285 3.46 -21.04 -24.16
CA VAL A 285 2.54 -19.96 -24.52
C VAL A 285 1.47 -20.47 -25.46
N ASN A 286 0.21 -20.25 -25.12
CA ASN A 286 -0.93 -20.63 -25.96
C ASN A 286 -1.52 -19.43 -26.70
N ASP A 287 -1.43 -18.23 -26.12
CA ASP A 287 -2.01 -17.00 -26.67
C ASP A 287 -1.36 -15.75 -26.03
N ILE A 288 -1.58 -14.58 -26.63
CA ILE A 288 -1.23 -13.27 -26.07
C ILE A 288 -2.46 -12.35 -26.16
N GLU A 289 -3.05 -12.04 -25.01
CA GLU A 289 -4.12 -11.06 -24.92
C GLU A 289 -3.52 -9.66 -24.84
N TRP A 290 -4.05 -8.72 -25.63
CA TRP A 290 -3.56 -7.34 -25.69
C TRP A 290 -4.53 -6.38 -25.02
N ASN A 291 -4.32 -6.11 -23.73
CA ASN A 291 -5.26 -5.36 -22.91
C ASN A 291 -5.04 -3.86 -23.09
N ILE A 292 -6.08 -3.14 -23.53
CA ILE A 292 -6.02 -1.69 -23.67
C ILE A 292 -5.88 -0.99 -22.31
N SER A 293 -5.02 0.02 -22.18
CA SER A 293 -4.95 0.86 -20.98
C SER A 293 -5.88 2.07 -21.12
N LYS A 294 -6.10 2.81 -20.02
CA LYS A 294 -6.83 4.09 -20.08
C LYS A 294 -6.21 5.11 -21.05
N ASP A 295 -4.92 4.97 -21.35
CA ASP A 295 -4.15 5.82 -22.28
C ASP A 295 -3.98 5.19 -23.68
N LYS A 296 -4.81 4.21 -24.05
CA LYS A 296 -4.78 3.45 -25.32
C LYS A 296 -3.60 2.50 -25.55
N TYR A 297 -2.68 2.35 -24.59
CA TYR A 297 -1.57 1.41 -24.75
C TYR A 297 -2.09 -0.02 -24.71
N LEU A 298 -1.70 -0.86 -25.67
CA LEU A 298 -2.04 -2.28 -25.64
C LEU A 298 -0.96 -3.03 -24.85
N LYS A 299 -1.35 -3.63 -23.73
CA LYS A 299 -0.44 -4.31 -22.81
C LYS A 299 -0.53 -5.82 -22.98
N PRO A 300 0.58 -6.49 -23.34
CA PRO A 300 0.55 -7.92 -23.62
C PRO A 300 0.46 -8.74 -22.33
N ILE A 301 -0.52 -9.63 -22.28
CA ILE A 301 -0.72 -10.63 -21.25
C ILE A 301 -0.54 -12.01 -21.91
N VAL A 302 0.57 -12.65 -21.58
CA VAL A 302 0.92 -13.96 -22.13
C VAL A 302 0.10 -15.03 -21.43
N LYS A 303 -0.65 -15.82 -22.20
CA LYS A 303 -1.54 -16.88 -21.71
C LYS A 303 -0.92 -18.25 -21.93
N PHE A 304 -1.17 -19.15 -20.98
CA PHE A 304 -0.70 -20.52 -21.00
C PHE A 304 -1.68 -21.42 -20.23
N ASN A 305 -1.53 -22.74 -20.36
CA ASN A 305 -2.34 -23.69 -19.61
C ASN A 305 -2.23 -23.46 -18.10
N GLU A 306 -3.32 -23.68 -17.37
CA GLU A 306 -3.33 -23.50 -15.92
C GLU A 306 -2.27 -24.39 -15.25
N ILE A 307 -1.36 -23.77 -14.50
CA ILE A 307 -0.38 -24.44 -13.65
C ILE A 307 -0.59 -24.06 -12.19
N VAL A 308 -0.10 -24.89 -11.27
CA VAL A 308 -0.05 -24.55 -9.84
C VAL A 308 1.36 -24.09 -9.49
N LEU A 309 1.51 -22.82 -9.14
CA LEU A 309 2.79 -22.22 -8.73
C LEU A 309 2.64 -21.52 -7.38
N ASN A 310 3.38 -22.03 -6.39
CA ASN A 310 3.29 -21.62 -4.98
C ASN A 310 1.84 -21.70 -4.46
N GLY A 311 1.16 -22.83 -4.71
CA GLY A 311 -0.19 -23.11 -4.20
C GLY A 311 -1.33 -22.38 -4.90
N VAL A 312 -1.05 -21.53 -5.90
CA VAL A 312 -2.09 -20.79 -6.65
C VAL A 312 -2.10 -21.21 -8.10
N LYS A 313 -3.32 -21.33 -8.64
CA LYS A 313 -3.58 -21.58 -10.06
C LYS A 313 -3.27 -20.34 -10.89
N ILE A 314 -2.41 -20.50 -11.88
CA ILE A 314 -1.90 -19.42 -12.72
C ILE A 314 -2.05 -19.85 -14.18
N LYS A 315 -2.59 -18.96 -15.01
CA LYS A 315 -2.79 -19.17 -16.45
C LYS A 315 -2.26 -18.03 -17.32
N GLN A 316 -1.57 -17.06 -16.72
CA GLN A 316 -1.10 -15.88 -17.40
C GLN A 316 0.09 -15.21 -16.71
N ALA A 317 0.91 -14.50 -17.49
CA ALA A 317 2.02 -13.68 -17.04
C ALA A 317 2.06 -12.35 -17.80
N THR A 318 2.67 -11.32 -17.23
CA THR A 318 2.93 -10.06 -17.96
C THR A 318 3.94 -10.29 -19.08
N GLY A 319 3.64 -9.78 -20.27
CA GLY A 319 4.59 -9.68 -21.38
C GLY A 319 5.39 -8.36 -21.38
N PHE A 320 5.27 -7.57 -20.30
CA PHE A 320 5.88 -6.24 -20.09
C PHE A 320 5.45 -5.15 -21.09
N ASN A 321 5.81 -5.28 -22.35
CA ASN A 321 5.57 -4.30 -23.42
C ASN A 321 5.68 -4.95 -24.80
N ALA A 322 5.25 -4.22 -25.83
CA ALA A 322 5.27 -4.75 -27.19
C ALA A 322 6.67 -5.05 -27.72
N ASP A 323 7.65 -4.22 -27.39
CA ASP A 323 9.05 -4.42 -27.78
C ASP A 323 9.63 -5.74 -27.22
N PHE A 324 9.26 -6.12 -25.99
CA PHE A 324 9.64 -7.39 -25.39
C PHE A 324 9.06 -8.59 -26.15
N ILE A 325 7.78 -8.53 -26.52
CA ILE A 325 7.13 -9.59 -27.32
C ILE A 325 7.80 -9.73 -28.68
N VAL A 326 8.06 -8.60 -29.37
CA VAL A 326 8.67 -8.60 -30.71
C VAL A 326 10.11 -9.09 -30.70
N LYS A 327 10.96 -8.54 -29.81
CA LYS A 327 12.39 -8.90 -29.73
C LYS A 327 12.60 -10.38 -29.43
N ASN A 328 11.77 -10.94 -28.55
CA ASN A 328 11.85 -12.34 -28.17
C ASN A 328 10.98 -13.25 -29.04
N LYS A 329 10.28 -12.70 -30.05
CA LYS A 329 9.36 -13.43 -30.95
C LYS A 329 8.37 -14.31 -30.19
N ILE A 330 7.82 -13.78 -29.09
CA ILE A 330 6.90 -14.52 -28.23
C ILE A 330 5.55 -14.62 -28.93
N GLY A 331 5.01 -15.83 -28.98
CA GLY A 331 3.72 -16.15 -29.58
C GLY A 331 3.34 -17.59 -29.26
N VAL A 332 2.36 -18.14 -29.97
CA VAL A 332 1.91 -19.52 -29.73
C VAL A 332 3.08 -20.51 -29.87
N GLY A 333 3.22 -21.36 -28.86
CA GLY A 333 4.24 -22.39 -28.71
C GLY A 333 5.60 -21.92 -28.21
N SER A 334 5.79 -20.62 -27.92
CA SER A 334 6.99 -20.17 -27.21
C SER A 334 7.11 -20.87 -25.86
N ARG A 335 8.32 -21.33 -25.51
CA ARG A 335 8.60 -21.84 -24.16
C ARG A 335 9.23 -20.73 -23.33
N ILE A 336 8.63 -20.42 -22.20
CA ILE A 336 9.05 -19.34 -21.31
C ILE A 336 9.21 -19.87 -19.89
N VAL A 337 10.18 -19.33 -19.16
CA VAL A 337 10.30 -19.54 -17.73
C VAL A 337 9.61 -18.39 -17.04
N ILE A 338 8.68 -18.72 -16.17
CA ILE A 338 7.98 -17.75 -15.34
C ILE A 338 8.35 -17.95 -13.89
N ILE A 339 8.43 -16.84 -13.19
CA ILE A 339 8.55 -16.81 -11.75
C ILE A 339 7.36 -16.06 -11.18
N ARG A 340 6.85 -16.59 -10.06
CA ARG A 340 5.94 -15.84 -9.24
C ARG A 340 6.77 -15.15 -8.16
N SER A 341 7.26 -13.96 -8.48
CA SER A 341 7.81 -13.09 -7.45
C SER A 341 6.71 -12.78 -6.45
N GLY A 342 6.99 -13.00 -5.16
CA GLY A 342 6.17 -12.82 -3.94
C GLY A 342 4.63 -12.74 -4.00
N ASP A 343 3.92 -13.59 -4.76
CA ASP A 343 2.46 -13.83 -4.64
C ASP A 343 1.44 -13.07 -5.51
N VAL A 344 1.81 -12.21 -6.48
CA VAL A 344 0.79 -11.44 -7.25
C VAL A 344 0.83 -11.65 -8.77
N ILE A 345 1.81 -11.08 -9.49
CA ILE A 345 1.85 -11.15 -10.96
C ILE A 345 3.06 -11.98 -11.40
N PRO A 346 2.84 -13.15 -12.04
CA PRO A 346 3.90 -13.90 -12.69
C PRO A 346 4.51 -13.07 -13.81
N HIS A 347 5.83 -13.09 -13.90
CA HIS A 347 6.54 -12.45 -14.99
C HIS A 347 7.53 -13.42 -15.62
N ILE A 348 7.89 -13.13 -16.87
CA ILE A 348 8.81 -13.93 -17.66
C ILE A 348 10.23 -13.59 -17.23
N THR A 349 10.97 -14.58 -16.75
CA THR A 349 12.40 -14.45 -16.41
C THR A 349 13.28 -14.82 -17.60
N GLU A 350 12.84 -15.77 -18.40
CA GLU A 350 13.61 -16.29 -19.53
C GLU A 350 12.68 -16.74 -20.67
N VAL A 351 13.16 -16.59 -21.90
CA VAL A 351 12.50 -17.11 -23.10
C VAL A 351 13.39 -18.21 -23.66
N LEU A 352 12.97 -19.47 -23.49
CA LEU A 352 13.76 -20.65 -23.88
C LEU A 352 13.68 -20.91 -25.38
N SER A 353 12.53 -20.60 -26.00
CA SER A 353 12.36 -20.71 -27.45
C SER A 353 11.31 -19.73 -27.98
N PRO A 354 11.50 -19.23 -29.22
CA PRO A 354 10.54 -18.34 -29.87
C PRO A 354 9.25 -19.11 -30.22
N SER A 355 8.26 -18.41 -30.78
CA SER A 355 7.03 -19.02 -31.28
C SER A 355 7.29 -20.05 -32.39
N LEU A 356 6.31 -20.95 -32.63
CA LEU A 356 6.42 -22.02 -33.63
C LEU A 356 6.69 -21.52 -35.05
N ASN A 357 6.17 -20.34 -35.40
CA ASN A 357 6.36 -19.72 -36.71
C ASN A 357 7.50 -18.69 -36.72
N ASN A 358 8.26 -18.57 -35.62
CA ASN A 358 9.35 -17.63 -35.44
C ASN A 358 8.94 -16.15 -35.66
N LYS A 359 7.67 -15.82 -35.39
CA LYS A 359 7.09 -14.46 -35.43
C LYS A 359 6.35 -14.14 -34.13
N PRO A 360 6.41 -12.90 -33.64
CA PRO A 360 5.64 -12.50 -32.46
C PRO A 360 4.13 -12.57 -32.72
N LEU A 361 3.34 -12.88 -31.70
CA LEU A 361 1.88 -12.78 -31.76
C LEU A 361 1.44 -11.35 -31.41
N MET A 362 1.20 -10.56 -32.45
CA MET A 362 0.75 -9.17 -32.36
C MET A 362 -0.79 -9.08 -32.34
N PRO A 363 -1.40 -7.99 -31.82
CA PRO A 363 -2.85 -7.86 -31.82
C PRO A 363 -3.37 -7.69 -33.25
N ASP A 364 -4.54 -8.27 -33.53
CA ASP A 364 -5.25 -8.11 -34.80
C ASP A 364 -6.13 -6.85 -34.79
N LEU A 365 -5.51 -5.71 -34.51
CA LEU A 365 -6.15 -4.39 -34.42
C LEU A 365 -5.19 -3.33 -34.97
N PRO A 366 -5.67 -2.22 -35.56
CA PRO A 366 -4.80 -1.12 -35.95
C PRO A 366 -4.05 -0.52 -34.75
N PHE A 367 -2.74 -0.30 -34.89
CA PHE A 367 -1.92 0.30 -33.84
C PHE A 367 -0.80 1.16 -34.40
N ILE A 368 -0.40 2.15 -33.61
CA ILE A 368 0.80 2.97 -33.83
C ILE A 368 1.92 2.45 -32.93
N TRP A 369 3.06 2.13 -33.53
CA TRP A 369 4.27 1.80 -32.79
C TRP A 369 4.87 3.07 -32.20
N ASN A 370 5.15 3.06 -30.90
CA ASN A 370 6.05 4.01 -30.28
C ASN A 370 7.37 3.32 -29.92
N LYS A 371 8.34 4.05 -29.37
CA LYS A 371 9.69 3.51 -29.07
C LYS A 371 9.71 2.13 -28.38
N LYS A 372 8.76 1.79 -27.50
CA LYS A 372 8.75 0.53 -26.73
C LYS A 372 7.42 -0.22 -26.69
N ASP A 373 6.33 0.44 -27.03
CA ASP A 373 4.96 -0.05 -26.87
C ASP A 373 4.16 0.22 -28.15
N ILE A 374 2.98 -0.36 -28.24
CA ILE A 374 1.98 -0.05 -29.26
C ILE A 374 0.76 0.63 -28.63
N ILE A 375 0.17 1.55 -29.37
CA ILE A 375 -1.00 2.34 -28.98
C ILE A 375 -2.10 2.05 -29.98
N LEU A 376 -3.33 1.78 -29.49
CA LEU A 376 -4.49 1.54 -30.37
C LEU A 376 -4.69 2.73 -31.31
N ASP A 377 -4.72 2.47 -32.61
CA ASP A 377 -4.96 3.44 -33.68
C ASP A 377 -6.44 3.48 -34.05
N ASP A 378 -7.28 3.72 -33.04
CA ASP A 378 -8.72 3.90 -33.23
C ASP A 378 -9.13 5.30 -32.74
N ILE A 379 -9.81 6.01 -33.63
CA ILE A 379 -10.35 7.34 -33.41
C ILE A 379 -11.77 7.24 -32.81
N LYS A 380 -12.40 6.06 -32.86
CA LYS A 380 -13.72 5.83 -32.31
C LYS A 380 -13.68 5.56 -30.80
N LYS A 381 -14.85 5.74 -30.19
CA LYS A 381 -15.12 5.41 -28.80
C LYS A 381 -14.86 3.91 -28.55
N ASN A 382 -14.07 3.59 -27.53
CA ASN A 382 -13.69 2.23 -27.20
C ASN A 382 -14.19 1.86 -25.81
N ARG A 383 -15.10 0.88 -25.73
CA ARG A 383 -15.73 0.43 -24.48
C ARG A 383 -14.72 0.09 -23.38
N GLU A 384 -13.72 -0.73 -23.68
CA GLU A 384 -12.73 -1.18 -22.70
C GLU A 384 -11.86 -0.03 -22.20
N GLN A 385 -11.53 0.92 -23.08
CA GLN A 385 -10.81 2.12 -22.69
C GLN A 385 -11.66 3.00 -21.77
N ASP A 386 -12.92 3.27 -22.15
CA ASP A 386 -13.83 4.12 -21.39
C ASP A 386 -14.08 3.56 -19.99
N ILE A 387 -14.32 2.25 -19.86
CA ILE A 387 -14.47 1.58 -18.57
C ILE A 387 -13.23 1.80 -17.69
N LYS A 388 -12.03 1.75 -18.26
CA LYS A 388 -10.77 2.00 -17.53
C LYS A 388 -10.58 3.47 -17.17
N ILE A 389 -10.97 4.39 -18.05
CA ILE A 389 -10.97 5.83 -17.77
C ILE A 389 -11.93 6.12 -16.62
N PHE A 390 -13.17 5.63 -16.69
CA PHE A 390 -14.22 5.93 -15.69
C PHE A 390 -13.89 5.29 -14.34
N SER A 391 -13.39 4.05 -14.35
CA SER A 391 -12.91 3.39 -13.12
C SER A 391 -11.71 4.13 -12.51
N SER A 392 -10.79 4.61 -13.35
CA SER A 392 -9.67 5.44 -12.88
C SER A 392 -10.15 6.78 -12.34
N PHE A 393 -11.17 7.39 -12.94
CA PHE A 393 -11.77 8.66 -12.49
C PHE A 393 -12.33 8.52 -11.08
N MET A 394 -13.20 7.52 -10.86
CA MET A 394 -13.79 7.25 -9.54
C MET A 394 -12.71 6.96 -8.50
N LYS A 395 -11.71 6.14 -8.85
CA LYS A 395 -10.61 5.78 -7.96
C LYS A 395 -9.73 6.98 -7.60
N SER A 396 -9.35 7.81 -8.57
CA SER A 396 -8.52 9.01 -8.35
C SER A 396 -9.20 10.01 -7.42
N LEU A 397 -10.53 10.11 -7.49
CA LEU A 397 -11.33 10.98 -6.62
C LEU A 397 -11.70 10.35 -5.27
N ASN A 398 -11.29 9.09 -5.05
CA ASN A 398 -11.63 8.28 -3.88
C ASN A 398 -13.15 8.05 -3.69
N ILE A 399 -13.87 7.90 -4.81
CA ILE A 399 -15.30 7.56 -4.81
C ILE A 399 -15.44 6.06 -4.54
N LYS A 400 -15.94 5.73 -3.36
CA LYS A 400 -16.06 4.34 -2.90
C LYS A 400 -17.32 3.68 -3.44
N GLY A 401 -17.28 2.36 -3.60
CA GLY A 401 -18.46 1.58 -3.97
C GLY A 401 -18.83 1.60 -5.45
N ILE A 402 -18.06 2.28 -6.31
CA ILE A 402 -18.23 2.29 -7.76
C ILE A 402 -16.96 1.74 -8.43
N GLY A 403 -16.85 0.41 -8.48
CA GLY A 403 -15.74 -0.28 -9.12
C GLY A 403 -16.01 -0.60 -10.60
N GLU A 404 -15.01 -1.20 -11.26
CA GLU A 404 -15.05 -1.55 -12.69
C GLU A 404 -16.29 -2.36 -13.08
N GLY A 405 -16.74 -3.29 -12.23
CA GLY A 405 -17.96 -4.07 -12.49
C GLY A 405 -19.25 -3.23 -12.52
N ILE A 406 -19.36 -2.19 -11.68
CA ILE A 406 -20.52 -1.27 -11.71
C ILE A 406 -20.41 -0.35 -12.92
N ILE A 407 -19.23 0.20 -13.19
CA ILE A 407 -18.97 1.02 -14.38
C ILE A 407 -19.32 0.27 -15.66
N THR A 408 -18.96 -1.02 -15.73
CA THR A 408 -19.27 -1.89 -16.87
C THR A 408 -20.78 -1.98 -17.09
N LYS A 409 -21.57 -2.25 -16.03
CA LYS A 409 -23.03 -2.29 -16.12
C LYS A 409 -23.65 -0.96 -16.54
N LEU A 410 -23.16 0.15 -15.98
CA LEU A 410 -23.60 1.50 -16.36
C LEU A 410 -23.33 1.75 -17.85
N TYR A 411 -22.11 1.45 -18.31
CA TYR A 411 -21.71 1.62 -19.70
C TYR A 411 -22.60 0.82 -20.65
N ASP A 412 -22.82 -0.47 -20.35
CA ASP A 412 -23.63 -1.38 -21.16
C ASP A 412 -25.12 -1.00 -21.19
N THR A 413 -25.58 -0.16 -20.26
CA THR A 413 -26.94 0.38 -20.19
C THR A 413 -27.04 1.83 -20.67
N SER A 414 -26.15 2.23 -21.58
CA SER A 414 -26.13 3.56 -22.24
C SER A 414 -25.65 4.74 -21.39
N TYR A 415 -25.15 4.49 -20.17
CA TYR A 415 -24.41 5.47 -19.35
C TYR A 415 -22.93 5.43 -19.74
N ASP A 416 -22.67 5.70 -21.01
CA ASP A 416 -21.41 5.51 -21.69
C ASP A 416 -20.50 6.75 -21.66
N THR A 417 -20.83 7.77 -20.85
CA THR A 417 -19.98 8.94 -20.58
C THR A 417 -19.94 9.25 -19.09
N LEU A 418 -18.88 9.93 -18.65
CA LEU A 418 -18.74 10.33 -17.23
C LEU A 418 -19.88 11.25 -16.80
N GLU A 419 -20.31 12.18 -17.66
CA GLU A 419 -21.40 13.11 -17.38
C GLU A 419 -22.72 12.37 -17.13
N LYS A 420 -23.05 11.39 -17.98
CA LYS A 420 -24.23 10.54 -17.82
C LYS A 420 -24.15 9.75 -16.51
N ILE A 421 -22.99 9.18 -16.19
CA ILE A 421 -22.80 8.42 -14.94
C ILE A 421 -22.94 9.34 -13.72
N ILE A 422 -22.35 10.53 -13.74
CA ILE A 422 -22.37 11.48 -12.62
C ILE A 422 -23.79 12.02 -12.36
N THR A 423 -24.60 12.14 -13.42
CA THR A 423 -25.95 12.71 -13.36
C THR A 423 -27.07 11.67 -13.29
N ILE A 424 -26.73 10.37 -13.25
CA ILE A 424 -27.71 9.28 -13.22
C ILE A 424 -28.70 9.42 -12.05
N SER A 425 -29.98 9.16 -12.33
CA SER A 425 -31.02 9.18 -11.31
C SER A 425 -31.08 7.85 -10.54
N LYS A 426 -31.63 7.88 -9.32
CA LYS A 426 -31.90 6.65 -8.57
C LYS A 426 -32.83 5.71 -9.33
N ASP A 427 -33.85 6.26 -9.99
CA ASP A 427 -34.84 5.48 -10.74
C ASP A 427 -34.22 4.76 -11.93
N ASP A 428 -33.25 5.40 -12.59
CA ASP A 428 -32.53 4.76 -13.68
C ASP A 428 -31.57 3.67 -13.19
N LEU A 429 -30.89 3.89 -12.06
CA LEU A 429 -30.06 2.86 -11.44
C LEU A 429 -30.86 1.59 -11.11
N LEU A 430 -32.12 1.73 -10.69
CA LEU A 430 -32.99 0.60 -10.37
C LEU A 430 -33.42 -0.21 -11.60
N LYS A 431 -33.32 0.34 -12.81
CA LYS A 431 -33.61 -0.38 -14.07
C LYS A 431 -32.44 -1.28 -14.50
N ILE A 432 -31.26 -1.14 -13.88
CA ILE A 432 -30.06 -1.87 -14.25
C ILE A 432 -29.97 -3.18 -13.47
N ASP A 433 -29.81 -4.30 -14.19
CA ASP A 433 -29.80 -5.61 -13.57
C ASP A 433 -28.68 -5.77 -12.51
N GLY A 434 -29.07 -6.33 -11.36
CA GLY A 434 -28.25 -6.48 -10.18
C GLY A 434 -27.97 -5.21 -9.37
N ILE A 435 -28.58 -4.05 -9.71
CA ILE A 435 -28.57 -2.85 -8.85
C ILE A 435 -29.89 -2.76 -8.08
N LYS A 436 -29.84 -3.08 -6.78
CA LYS A 436 -30.98 -2.98 -5.87
C LYS A 436 -30.96 -1.65 -5.10
N GLU A 437 -32.06 -1.32 -4.44
CA GLU A 437 -32.26 -0.03 -3.76
C GLU A 437 -31.10 0.41 -2.85
N LYS A 438 -30.59 -0.48 -1.99
CA LYS A 438 -29.44 -0.16 -1.13
C LYS A 438 -28.19 0.20 -1.94
N SER A 439 -27.93 -0.53 -3.03
CA SER A 439 -26.79 -0.26 -3.92
C SER A 439 -27.00 1.06 -4.67
N ALA A 440 -28.22 1.31 -5.16
CA ALA A 440 -28.55 2.56 -5.85
C ALA A 440 -28.34 3.77 -4.93
N ASN A 441 -28.82 3.71 -3.68
CA ASN A 441 -28.59 4.77 -2.68
C ASN A 441 -27.09 4.99 -2.43
N ASN A 442 -26.31 3.92 -2.25
CA ASN A 442 -24.87 4.01 -2.04
C ASN A 442 -24.15 4.66 -3.24
N ILE A 443 -24.56 4.33 -4.47
CA ILE A 443 -24.00 4.90 -5.70
C ILE A 443 -24.32 6.40 -5.77
N ILE A 444 -25.57 6.79 -5.55
CA ILE A 444 -25.99 8.20 -5.58
C ILE A 444 -25.24 9.02 -4.52
N GLU A 445 -25.16 8.52 -3.28
CA GLU A 445 -24.40 9.21 -2.22
C GLU A 445 -22.91 9.32 -2.55
N ALA A 446 -22.31 8.28 -3.14
CA ALA A 446 -20.92 8.32 -3.55
C ALA A 446 -20.68 9.33 -4.70
N LEU A 447 -21.58 9.42 -5.68
CA LEU A 447 -21.47 10.38 -6.79
C LEU A 447 -21.58 11.84 -6.33
N LYS A 448 -22.34 12.12 -5.25
CA LYS A 448 -22.44 13.48 -4.68
C LYS A 448 -21.10 14.04 -4.23
N ASP A 449 -20.14 13.20 -3.84
CA ASP A 449 -18.82 13.64 -3.41
C ASP A 449 -17.98 14.23 -4.55
N ILE A 450 -18.33 13.98 -5.81
CA ILE A 450 -17.67 14.56 -6.98
C ILE A 450 -17.89 16.09 -7.03
N TYR A 451 -19.07 16.57 -6.63
CA TYR A 451 -19.37 18.01 -6.60
C TYR A 451 -18.60 18.78 -5.53
N LYS A 452 -17.93 18.08 -4.60
CA LYS A 452 -17.08 18.68 -3.57
C LYS A 452 -15.61 18.82 -4.00
N LYS A 453 -15.28 18.34 -5.20
CA LYS A 453 -13.91 18.27 -5.72
C LYS A 453 -13.51 19.58 -6.37
N ASN A 454 -12.23 19.95 -6.21
CA ASN A 454 -11.69 21.14 -6.85
C ASN A 454 -11.24 20.89 -8.29
N CYS A 455 -10.94 21.98 -9.01
CA CYS A 455 -10.42 21.96 -10.39
C CYS A 455 -9.25 21.00 -10.59
N LEU A 456 -8.27 20.97 -9.67
CA LEU A 456 -7.10 20.10 -9.77
C LEU A 456 -7.48 18.62 -9.71
N GLU A 457 -8.32 18.24 -8.75
CA GLU A 457 -8.78 16.87 -8.57
C GLU A 457 -9.52 16.37 -9.81
N ILE A 458 -10.43 17.18 -10.36
CA ILE A 458 -11.21 16.83 -11.57
C ILE A 458 -10.32 16.79 -12.82
N MET A 459 -9.43 17.78 -12.98
CA MET A 459 -8.46 17.83 -14.06
C MET A 459 -7.58 16.59 -14.10
N PHE A 460 -7.04 16.19 -12.95
CA PHE A 460 -6.25 14.98 -12.82
C PHE A 460 -7.07 13.70 -13.06
N ALA A 461 -8.25 13.59 -12.44
CA ALA A 461 -9.06 12.37 -12.52
C ALA A 461 -9.61 12.12 -13.92
N SER A 462 -9.98 13.17 -14.66
CA SER A 462 -10.61 13.09 -15.99
C SER A 462 -9.72 12.45 -17.04
N ASN A 463 -8.39 12.54 -16.89
CA ASN A 463 -7.41 12.10 -17.88
C ASN A 463 -7.55 12.78 -19.27
N ILE A 464 -8.37 13.82 -19.41
CA ILE A 464 -8.69 14.48 -20.69
C ILE A 464 -7.47 15.19 -21.28
N LEU A 465 -6.63 15.80 -20.44
CA LEU A 465 -5.42 16.49 -20.90
C LEU A 465 -4.34 15.53 -21.44
N GLY A 466 -4.52 14.21 -21.25
CA GLY A 466 -3.66 13.18 -21.81
C GLY A 466 -2.52 12.74 -20.89
N ARG A 467 -1.71 11.81 -21.43
CA ARG A 467 -0.66 11.11 -20.69
C ARG A 467 0.50 12.04 -20.29
N GLY A 468 1.13 11.76 -19.15
CA GLY A 468 2.30 12.48 -18.65
C GLY A 468 1.99 13.70 -17.79
N LEU A 469 0.70 13.97 -17.56
CA LEU A 469 0.19 15.05 -16.72
C LEU A 469 -0.34 14.49 -15.39
N GLY A 470 0.57 14.16 -14.48
CA GLY A 470 0.19 13.76 -13.13
C GLY A 470 -0.29 14.95 -12.28
N GLU A 471 -1.03 14.68 -11.21
CA GLU A 471 -1.60 15.68 -10.29
C GLU A 471 -0.59 16.75 -9.85
N ARG A 472 0.64 16.34 -9.50
CA ARG A 472 1.70 17.29 -9.10
C ARG A 472 2.06 18.28 -10.19
N LYS A 473 2.11 17.84 -11.45
CA LYS A 473 2.44 18.68 -12.60
C LYS A 473 1.27 19.59 -12.94
N LEU A 474 0.05 19.07 -12.90
CA LEU A 474 -1.17 19.86 -13.07
C LEU A 474 -1.35 20.91 -11.94
N LYS A 475 -0.87 20.63 -10.74
CA LYS A 475 -0.86 21.62 -9.66
C LYS A 475 -0.04 22.85 -10.00
N LEU A 476 1.12 22.68 -10.65
CA LEU A 476 1.94 23.82 -11.09
C LEU A 476 1.21 24.68 -12.13
N LEU A 477 0.43 24.04 -13.02
CA LEU A 477 -0.44 24.74 -13.97
C LEU A 477 -1.52 25.56 -13.26
N ILE A 478 -2.22 24.97 -12.29
CA ILE A 478 -3.27 25.66 -11.53
C ILE A 478 -2.70 26.76 -10.64
N ASP A 479 -1.54 26.55 -10.02
CA ASP A 479 -0.90 27.57 -9.19
C ASP A 479 -0.43 28.77 -10.05
N ALA A 480 0.02 28.52 -11.28
CA ALA A 480 0.38 29.58 -12.24
C ALA A 480 -0.84 30.29 -12.84
N TYR A 481 -1.94 29.55 -13.08
CA TYR A 481 -3.18 30.06 -13.65
C TYR A 481 -4.40 29.64 -12.81
N PRO A 482 -4.64 30.28 -11.65
CA PRO A 482 -5.74 29.89 -10.75
C PRO A 482 -7.13 29.99 -11.39
N TYR A 483 -7.25 30.90 -12.37
CA TYR A 483 -8.49 31.14 -13.11
C TYR A 483 -8.83 30.05 -14.13
N ILE A 484 -8.01 29.00 -14.31
CA ILE A 484 -8.12 28.07 -15.45
C ILE A 484 -9.50 27.40 -15.54
N CYS A 485 -10.12 27.06 -14.40
CA CYS A 485 -11.48 26.49 -14.34
C CYS A 485 -12.57 27.53 -14.03
N GLU A 486 -12.19 28.78 -13.68
CA GLU A 486 -13.12 29.83 -13.26
C GLU A 486 -13.47 30.77 -14.42
N ASN A 487 -12.54 30.95 -15.37
CA ASN A 487 -12.69 31.84 -16.52
C ASN A 487 -12.21 31.14 -17.79
N GLN A 488 -13.14 30.45 -18.46
CA GLN A 488 -12.87 29.69 -19.68
C GLN A 488 -12.31 30.58 -20.80
N GLU A 489 -12.85 31.78 -21.01
CA GLU A 489 -12.36 32.69 -22.06
C GLU A 489 -10.90 33.08 -21.87
N LYS A 490 -10.49 33.34 -20.62
CA LYS A 490 -9.11 33.65 -20.28
C LYS A 490 -8.20 32.42 -20.36
N ALA A 491 -8.69 31.26 -19.90
CA ALA A 491 -7.95 30.00 -19.94
C ALA A 491 -7.63 29.58 -21.38
N LEU A 492 -8.59 29.73 -22.31
CA LEU A 492 -8.42 29.36 -23.71
C LEU A 492 -7.47 30.29 -24.51
N LYS A 493 -7.04 31.41 -23.92
CA LYS A 493 -6.01 32.29 -24.51
C LYS A 493 -4.59 31.88 -24.16
N LEU A 494 -4.40 30.91 -23.25
CA LEU A 494 -3.06 30.41 -22.92
C LEU A 494 -2.39 29.84 -24.16
N THR A 495 -1.13 30.23 -24.37
CA THR A 495 -0.31 29.72 -25.47
C THR A 495 0.58 28.58 -25.01
N LYS A 496 1.16 27.83 -25.96
CA LYS A 496 2.15 26.79 -25.64
C LYS A 496 3.33 27.37 -24.86
N GLU A 497 3.81 28.55 -25.27
CA GLU A 497 4.93 29.26 -24.66
C GLU A 497 4.63 29.65 -23.21
N ASP A 498 3.38 30.00 -22.91
CA ASP A 498 2.95 30.29 -21.54
C ASP A 498 3.05 29.05 -20.64
N ILE A 499 2.65 27.88 -21.14
CA ILE A 499 2.76 26.62 -20.40
C ILE A 499 4.23 26.20 -20.21
N ILE A 500 5.09 26.38 -21.23
CA ILE A 500 6.52 26.02 -21.17
C ILE A 500 7.28 26.85 -20.13
N LYS A 501 6.87 28.10 -19.86
CA LYS A 501 7.48 28.95 -18.82
C LYS A 501 7.32 28.37 -17.40
N ILE A 502 6.38 27.44 -17.20
CA ILE A 502 6.18 26.79 -15.91
C ILE A 502 7.21 25.67 -15.75
N ASP A 503 8.03 25.75 -14.70
CA ASP A 503 9.03 24.73 -14.40
C ASP A 503 8.38 23.33 -14.30
N GLY A 504 8.99 22.35 -14.98
CA GLY A 504 8.46 20.99 -15.09
C GLY A 504 7.58 20.73 -16.33
N PHE A 505 7.25 21.73 -17.14
CA PHE A 505 6.62 21.54 -18.46
C PHE A 505 7.63 21.60 -19.61
N GLY A 506 7.43 20.72 -20.59
CA GLY A 506 8.16 20.74 -21.86
C GLY A 506 7.19 20.56 -23.02
N ASP A 507 7.68 20.67 -24.25
CA ASP A 507 6.88 20.72 -25.48
C ASP A 507 5.73 19.73 -25.53
N ILE A 508 6.03 18.44 -25.35
CA ILE A 508 5.03 17.35 -25.45
C ILE A 508 3.84 17.58 -24.50
N THR A 509 4.13 17.99 -23.27
CA THR A 509 3.07 18.22 -22.26
C THR A 509 2.37 19.56 -22.42
N ALA A 510 3.06 20.58 -22.94
CA ALA A 510 2.45 21.86 -23.25
C ALA A 510 1.48 21.73 -24.44
N ASP A 511 1.90 21.04 -25.51
CA ASP A 511 1.06 20.73 -26.67
C ASP A 511 -0.18 19.93 -26.26
N ALA A 512 -0.01 18.93 -25.40
CA ALA A 512 -1.12 18.13 -24.89
C ALA A 512 -2.13 18.97 -24.09
N ILE A 513 -1.68 19.92 -23.26
CA ILE A 513 -2.59 20.81 -22.54
C ILE A 513 -3.35 21.69 -23.52
N ILE A 514 -2.66 22.44 -24.38
CA ILE A 514 -3.31 23.39 -25.30
C ILE A 514 -4.30 22.68 -26.22
N LYS A 515 -3.93 21.53 -26.76
CA LYS A 515 -4.80 20.72 -27.63
C LYS A 515 -6.10 20.28 -26.93
N ASN A 516 -6.02 19.92 -25.65
CA ASN A 516 -7.13 19.29 -24.93
C ASN A 516 -7.82 20.20 -23.90
N LEU A 517 -7.33 21.43 -23.70
CA LEU A 517 -7.83 22.34 -22.66
C LEU A 517 -9.31 22.65 -22.86
N LYS A 518 -9.74 22.93 -24.10
CA LYS A 518 -11.15 23.18 -24.41
C LYS A 518 -12.04 21.99 -24.03
N ALA A 519 -11.65 20.77 -24.43
CA ALA A 519 -12.41 19.57 -24.10
C ALA A 519 -12.51 19.34 -22.57
N PHE A 520 -11.43 19.62 -21.84
CA PHE A 520 -11.45 19.55 -20.38
C PHE A 520 -12.40 20.58 -19.77
N LEU A 521 -12.38 21.84 -20.23
CA LEU A 521 -13.24 22.90 -19.70
C LEU A 521 -14.72 22.64 -20.03
N ASP A 522 -15.02 22.16 -21.23
CA ASP A 522 -16.37 21.76 -21.62
C ASP A 522 -16.89 20.63 -20.69
N PHE A 523 -16.06 19.61 -20.42
CA PHE A 523 -16.36 18.56 -19.45
C PHE A 523 -16.57 19.11 -18.02
N TYR A 524 -15.65 19.94 -17.54
CA TYR A 524 -15.71 20.53 -16.21
C TYR A 524 -17.02 21.33 -16.04
N ASN A 525 -17.35 22.19 -16.99
CA ASN A 525 -18.57 22.99 -16.96
C ASN A 525 -19.84 22.13 -17.08
N SER A 526 -19.80 21.02 -17.82
CA SER A 526 -20.95 20.09 -17.85
C SER A 526 -21.31 19.52 -16.47
N ILE A 527 -20.33 19.35 -15.59
CA ILE A 527 -20.52 18.83 -14.22
C ILE A 527 -20.92 19.96 -13.27
N PHE A 528 -20.23 21.09 -13.32
CA PHE A 528 -20.34 22.15 -12.30
C PHE A 528 -21.30 23.29 -12.68
N THR A 529 -21.55 23.53 -13.97
CA THR A 529 -22.46 24.60 -14.44
C THR A 529 -23.91 24.13 -14.52
N SER A 530 -24.16 22.84 -14.75
CA SER A 530 -25.52 22.26 -14.89
C SER A 530 -26.32 22.14 -13.57
N LYS A 531 -25.73 22.49 -12.42
CA LYS A 531 -26.40 22.47 -11.10
C LYS A 531 -26.22 23.75 -10.26
N VAL A 532 -25.79 24.86 -10.85
CA VAL A 532 -25.75 26.17 -10.15
C VAL A 532 -27.16 26.73 -9.86
N VAL A 533 -28.22 26.07 -10.31
CA VAL A 533 -29.61 26.33 -9.87
C VAL A 533 -30.02 25.36 -8.75
N ILE A 534 -29.22 25.21 -7.69
CA ILE A 534 -29.72 24.77 -6.38
C ILE A 534 -29.08 25.65 -5.31
N LYS A 535 -29.88 26.63 -4.88
CA LYS A 535 -29.75 27.48 -3.68
C LYS A 535 -28.38 28.13 -3.47
N LYS A 536 -28.31 29.41 -3.86
CA LYS A 536 -27.74 30.46 -3.00
C LYS A 536 -28.43 30.35 -1.64
N ASP A 537 -27.96 29.45 -0.78
CA ASP A 537 -28.10 29.69 0.65
C ASP A 537 -27.06 30.76 0.98
N GLU A 538 -27.59 31.86 1.49
CA GLU A 538 -26.93 33.09 1.89
C GLU A 538 -25.56 32.83 2.53
N TYR A 539 -24.50 33.14 1.77
CA TYR A 539 -23.34 33.74 2.39
C TYR A 539 -23.29 35.15 1.82
N GLU A 540 -23.75 36.08 2.64
CA GLU A 540 -23.56 37.51 2.44
C GLU A 540 -22.10 37.77 2.04
N ASP A 541 -21.96 38.50 0.93
CA ASP A 541 -20.79 39.27 0.60
C ASP A 541 -20.55 40.29 1.73
N ASN A 542 -19.91 39.86 2.82
CA ASN A 542 -19.17 40.76 3.68
C ASN A 542 -17.75 40.86 3.14
N LYS A 543 -17.63 41.56 2.01
CA LYS A 543 -16.47 42.42 1.75
C LYS A 543 -16.57 43.61 2.71
N GLU A 544 -16.25 43.38 3.98
CA GLU A 544 -15.76 44.43 4.85
C GLU A 544 -14.45 43.99 5.48
N GLU A 545 -13.51 44.94 5.44
CA GLU A 545 -12.14 44.82 5.86
C GLU A 545 -12.01 44.43 7.33
N LEU A 546 -11.41 43.27 7.57
CA LEU A 546 -10.55 43.09 8.74
C LEU A 546 -9.24 42.49 8.23
N ILE A 547 -8.48 43.29 7.46
CA ILE A 547 -7.03 43.12 7.42
C ILE A 547 -6.55 43.50 8.81
N ASN A 548 -6.58 42.52 9.72
CA ASN A 548 -5.90 42.66 10.98
C ASN A 548 -4.40 42.58 10.67
N ASP A 549 -3.77 43.74 10.47
CA ASP A 549 -2.34 43.90 10.16
C ASP A 549 -1.43 43.22 11.19
N LYS A 550 -1.97 42.77 12.33
CA LYS A 550 -1.30 41.97 13.37
C LYS A 550 -0.56 40.74 12.83
N TYR A 551 -1.04 40.10 11.77
CA TYR A 551 -0.44 38.85 11.24
C TYR A 551 0.54 39.05 10.09
N LYS A 552 0.54 40.23 9.47
CA LYS A 552 1.32 40.52 8.27
C LYS A 552 2.82 40.42 8.56
N ASP A 553 3.56 39.77 7.67
CA ASP A 553 5.02 39.55 7.75
C ASP A 553 5.52 38.75 8.97
N ASN A 554 4.61 38.27 9.83
CA ASN A 554 4.94 37.46 10.99
C ASN A 554 4.90 35.96 10.67
N THR A 555 5.83 35.20 11.24
CA THR A 555 5.88 33.74 11.09
C THR A 555 5.47 33.04 12.39
N TYR A 556 4.38 32.27 12.34
CA TYR A 556 3.83 31.53 13.47
C TYR A 556 4.16 30.04 13.37
N VAL A 557 4.53 29.41 14.47
CA VAL A 557 4.76 27.97 14.55
C VAL A 557 3.87 27.38 15.63
N PHE A 558 3.26 26.24 15.36
CA PHE A 558 2.41 25.54 16.32
C PHE A 558 3.13 24.31 16.92
N SER A 559 2.95 24.08 18.23
CA SER A 559 3.42 22.89 18.95
C SER A 559 2.32 22.32 19.85
N GLY A 560 2.03 21.02 19.75
CA GLY A 560 1.02 20.35 20.59
C GLY A 560 -0.45 20.65 20.27
N ILE A 561 -0.74 21.63 19.40
CA ILE A 561 -2.10 22.02 18.97
C ILE A 561 -2.07 22.56 17.53
N ARG A 562 -3.14 22.36 16.76
CA ARG A 562 -3.32 22.94 15.42
C ARG A 562 -4.80 23.28 15.21
N ASP A 563 -5.04 24.47 14.68
CA ASP A 563 -6.38 24.92 14.28
C ASP A 563 -6.36 25.36 12.81
N LYS A 564 -7.06 24.60 11.96
CA LYS A 564 -7.08 24.84 10.50
C LYS A 564 -7.82 26.14 10.12
N LYS A 565 -8.76 26.61 10.94
CA LYS A 565 -9.46 27.88 10.69
C LYS A 565 -8.51 29.04 10.98
N LEU A 566 -7.80 28.97 12.11
CA LEU A 566 -6.82 29.98 12.49
C LEU A 566 -5.62 30.04 11.54
N GLU A 567 -5.10 28.89 11.10
CA GLU A 567 -4.04 28.85 10.09
C GLU A 567 -4.46 29.55 8.78
N LYS A 568 -5.71 29.36 8.35
CA LYS A 568 -6.26 30.07 7.18
C LYS A 568 -6.39 31.57 7.41
N ILE A 569 -6.83 32.00 8.59
CA ILE A 569 -6.93 33.43 8.95
C ILE A 569 -5.54 34.08 8.91
N ILE A 570 -4.53 33.47 9.55
CA ILE A 570 -3.16 33.98 9.57
C ILE A 570 -2.60 34.11 8.14
N ILE A 571 -2.80 33.10 7.28
CA ILE A 571 -2.33 33.12 5.89
C ILE A 571 -3.08 34.17 5.06
N ALA A 572 -4.41 34.26 5.22
CA ALA A 572 -5.23 35.25 4.52
C ALA A 572 -4.88 36.70 4.92
N SER A 573 -4.41 36.91 6.15
CA SER A 573 -3.92 38.20 6.64
C SER A 573 -2.42 38.44 6.37
N GLY A 574 -1.77 37.67 5.49
CA GLY A 574 -0.37 37.89 5.07
C GLY A 574 0.71 37.32 6.01
N GLY A 575 0.32 36.54 7.01
CA GLY A 575 1.24 35.81 7.90
C GLY A 575 1.70 34.48 7.33
N LYS A 576 2.79 33.93 7.88
CA LYS A 576 3.39 32.66 7.44
C LYS A 576 3.27 31.61 8.53
N ILE A 577 2.88 30.38 8.16
CA ILE A 577 2.90 29.24 9.09
C ILE A 577 4.16 28.40 8.86
N GLY A 578 5.03 28.35 9.87
CA GLY A 578 6.24 27.54 9.87
C GLY A 578 6.02 26.17 10.49
N ASN A 579 6.72 25.15 9.97
CA ASN A 579 6.74 23.81 10.55
C ASN A 579 7.84 23.61 11.62
N ILE A 580 8.85 24.49 11.62
CA ILE A 580 10.04 24.43 12.47
C ILE A 580 10.26 25.81 13.10
N VAL A 581 10.66 25.85 14.37
CA VAL A 581 11.09 27.08 15.05
C VAL A 581 12.50 27.45 14.59
N ASN A 582 12.66 28.63 14.02
CA ASN A 582 13.96 29.17 13.59
C ASN A 582 14.03 30.68 13.89
N LYS A 583 15.17 31.33 13.63
CA LYS A 583 15.36 32.77 13.91
C LYS A 583 14.36 33.72 13.23
N LYS A 584 13.68 33.27 12.16
CA LYS A 584 12.63 34.05 11.47
C LYS A 584 11.23 33.80 12.04
N THR A 585 11.08 32.88 12.99
CA THR A 585 9.81 32.64 13.68
C THR A 585 9.53 33.79 14.64
N THR A 586 8.39 34.44 14.46
CA THR A 586 7.91 35.54 15.32
C THR A 586 7.32 35.01 16.62
N LEU A 587 6.55 33.92 16.57
CA LEU A 587 5.79 33.44 17.73
C LEU A 587 5.58 31.92 17.69
N LEU A 588 5.79 31.25 18.82
CA LEU A 588 5.43 29.84 19.02
C LEU A 588 4.11 29.75 19.80
N ILE A 589 3.11 29.10 19.21
CA ILE A 589 1.81 28.83 19.81
C ILE A 589 1.81 27.39 20.34
N VAL A 590 1.57 27.22 21.63
CA VAL A 590 1.62 25.93 22.34
C VAL A 590 0.28 25.56 22.93
N LYS A 591 0.07 24.28 23.24
CA LYS A 591 -1.10 23.84 23.99
C LYS A 591 -0.97 24.21 25.47
N SER A 592 0.21 23.97 26.06
CA SER A 592 0.56 24.37 27.42
C SER A 592 1.96 24.99 27.47
N LEU A 593 2.21 25.93 28.40
CA LEU A 593 3.55 26.50 28.60
C LEU A 593 4.55 25.48 29.19
N ASP A 594 4.04 24.41 29.80
CA ASP A 594 4.84 23.31 30.36
C ASP A 594 5.22 22.25 29.31
N ASP A 595 4.84 22.44 28.03
CA ASP A 595 5.13 21.50 26.94
C ASP A 595 6.64 21.38 26.70
N ALA A 596 7.26 20.29 27.17
CA ALA A 596 8.67 19.95 26.95
C ALA A 596 8.95 19.41 25.53
N THR A 597 8.62 20.21 24.50
CA THR A 597 8.84 19.85 23.09
C THR A 597 10.14 20.46 22.56
N VAL A 598 10.78 19.79 21.60
CA VAL A 598 11.97 20.32 20.89
C VAL A 598 11.73 21.73 20.34
N LYS A 599 10.49 22.05 19.93
CA LYS A 599 10.11 23.39 19.47
C LYS A 599 10.11 24.44 20.58
N VAL A 600 9.65 24.09 21.79
CA VAL A 600 9.69 24.96 22.97
C VAL A 600 11.12 25.20 23.43
N GLU A 601 11.95 24.15 23.47
CA GLU A 601 13.39 24.30 23.77
C GLU A 601 14.10 25.18 22.73
N THR A 602 13.78 25.00 21.45
CA THR A 602 14.34 25.80 20.34
C THR A 602 13.86 27.25 20.40
N ALA A 603 12.60 27.49 20.78
CA ALA A 603 12.07 28.84 20.97
C ALA A 603 12.76 29.56 22.14
N LYS A 604 12.95 28.87 23.28
CA LYS A 604 13.72 29.40 24.41
C LYS A 604 15.16 29.73 24.00
N LYS A 605 15.82 28.83 23.25
CA LYS A 605 17.19 29.03 22.75
C LYS A 605 17.34 30.23 21.81
N TYR A 606 16.35 30.50 20.96
CA TYR A 606 16.35 31.63 20.04
C TYR A 606 15.63 32.87 20.58
N ASN A 607 15.24 32.86 21.85
CA ASN A 607 14.51 33.94 22.53
C ASN A 607 13.22 34.36 21.80
N ILE A 608 12.52 33.38 21.22
CA ILE A 608 11.26 33.55 20.50
C ILE A 608 10.12 33.48 21.51
N PRO A 609 9.17 34.45 21.51
CA PRO A 609 8.02 34.43 22.40
C PRO A 609 7.18 33.15 22.27
N ILE A 610 6.66 32.67 23.41
CA ILE A 610 5.82 31.47 23.52
C ILE A 610 4.48 31.88 24.15
N ILE A 611 3.37 31.49 23.52
CA ILE A 611 2.01 31.79 24.00
C ILE A 611 1.13 30.55 23.94
N THR A 612 0.21 30.39 24.89
CA THR A 612 -0.80 29.33 24.80
C THR A 612 -1.83 29.66 23.72
N PHE A 613 -2.38 28.63 23.08
CA PHE A 613 -3.43 28.78 22.07
C PHE A 613 -4.62 29.57 22.60
N GLU A 614 -5.09 29.26 23.82
CA GLU A 614 -6.21 29.97 24.45
C GLU A 614 -5.96 31.46 24.65
N LYS A 615 -4.70 31.86 24.91
CA LYS A 615 -4.33 33.27 25.06
C LYS A 615 -4.09 33.95 23.71
N PHE A 616 -3.76 33.19 22.68
CA PHE A 616 -3.53 33.71 21.33
C PHE A 616 -4.84 34.01 20.57
N ILE A 617 -5.89 33.23 20.83
CA ILE A 617 -7.21 33.39 20.20
C ILE A 617 -8.12 34.41 20.91
N LYS A 618 -7.69 34.92 22.07
CA LYS A 618 -8.28 36.08 22.75
C LYS A 618 -7.63 37.35 22.22
#